data_AF-A0A2Z5ZWK1-F1
#
_entry.id   AF-A0A2Z5ZWK1-F1
#
_cell.length_a   1.000
_cell.length_b   1.000
_cell.length_c   1.000
_cell.angle_alpha   90.00
_cell.angle_beta   90.00
_cell.angle_gamma   90.00
#
_symmetry.space_group_name_H-M   'P 1'
#
loop_
_entity.id
_entity.type
_entity.pdbx_description
1 polymer ?
#
loop_
_entity_poly.entity_id
_entity_poly.type
_entity_poly.pdbx_seq_one_letter_code
_entity_poly.pdbx_strand_id
1 'polypeptide(L)'
;FESKHRYFMDAANASDKIAVIDTKEGKLEKLVSVGTVPHPGRGANFVDPQFGPVWATGHLGDESIAIIGTDPAKHKANAWKVVQSLKGQGGGSL
;
A
#
# COMPACT_ATOMS: atom_id res chain seq x y z
N PHE A 1 5.04 -7.57 0.85
CA PHE A 1 6.09 -6.99 1.70
C PHE A 1 6.54 -5.68 1.09
N GLU A 2 6.82 -4.67 1.91
CA GLU A 2 7.55 -3.49 1.46
C GLU A 2 9.01 -3.82 1.13
N SER A 3 9.70 -2.93 0.42
CA SER A 3 11.05 -3.12 -0.14
C SER A 3 12.14 -3.69 0.78
N LYS A 4 12.08 -3.42 2.10
CA LYS A 4 13.05 -3.87 3.12
C LYS A 4 12.61 -5.16 3.82
N HIS A 5 11.49 -5.75 3.41
CA HIS A 5 10.94 -7.01 3.95
C HIS A 5 10.66 -6.99 5.47
N ARG A 6 10.42 -5.81 6.06
CA ARG A 6 10.02 -5.67 7.46
C ARG A 6 8.51 -5.59 7.63
N TYR A 7 7.83 -4.87 6.74
CA TYR A 7 6.38 -4.72 6.84
C TYR A 7 5.66 -5.59 5.82
N PHE A 8 4.78 -6.45 6.30
CA PHE A 8 3.86 -7.20 5.46
C PHE A 8 2.66 -6.31 5.13
N MET A 9 2.26 -6.32 3.86
CA MET A 9 1.24 -5.45 3.27
C MET A 9 0.12 -6.36 2.79
N ASP A 10 -0.95 -6.45 3.58
CA ASP A 10 -2.03 -7.41 3.36
C ASP A 10 -3.36 -6.71 3.07
N ALA A 11 -4.17 -7.27 2.17
CA ALA A 11 -5.43 -6.67 1.79
C ALA A 11 -6.56 -7.14 2.72
N ALA A 12 -7.11 -6.20 3.50
CA ALA A 12 -8.41 -6.36 4.15
C ALA A 12 -9.49 -5.92 3.14
N ASN A 13 -9.61 -6.72 2.08
CA ASN A 13 -10.33 -6.41 0.84
C ASN A 13 -11.82 -6.06 1.02
N ALA A 14 -12.56 -6.78 1.87
CA ALA A 14 -13.97 -6.45 2.16
C ALA A 14 -14.15 -5.17 3.02
N SER A 15 -13.06 -4.52 3.42
CA SER A 15 -13.07 -3.30 4.25
C SER A 15 -12.36 -2.12 3.58
N ASP A 16 -12.01 -2.24 2.29
CA ASP A 16 -11.31 -1.21 1.50
C ASP A 16 -10.04 -0.69 2.19
N LYS A 17 -9.27 -1.62 2.78
CA LYS A 17 -8.09 -1.32 3.59
C LYS A 17 -6.90 -2.21 3.25
N ILE A 18 -5.71 -1.65 3.45
CA ILE A 18 -4.45 -2.38 3.56
C ILE A 18 -4.01 -2.42 5.03
N ALA A 19 -3.78 -3.62 5.54
CA ALA A 19 -3.14 -3.84 6.83
C ALA A 19 -1.62 -3.81 6.68
N VAL A 20 -0.97 -2.97 7.48
CA VAL A 20 0.49 -2.89 7.61
C VAL A 20 0.86 -3.64 8.88
N ILE A 21 1.58 -4.75 8.75
CA ILE A 21 2.00 -5.59 9.88
C ILE A 21 3.52 -5.48 10.01
N ASP A 22 4.02 -5.01 11.15
CA ASP A 22 5.45 -5.04 11.45
C ASP A 22 5.83 -6.47 11.84
N THR A 23 6.50 -7.20 10.92
CA THR A 23 6.85 -8.60 11.17
C THR A 23 8.03 -8.75 12.11
N LYS A 24 8.77 -7.67 12.40
CA LYS A 24 9.83 -7.69 13.41
C LYS A 24 9.24 -7.66 14.82
N GLU A 25 8.23 -6.82 15.02
CA GLU A 25 7.58 -6.63 16.33
C GLU A 25 6.32 -7.50 16.50
N GLY A 26 5.85 -8.16 15.44
CA GLY A 26 4.68 -9.04 15.46
C GLY A 26 3.36 -8.31 15.70
N LYS A 27 3.22 -7.05 15.26
CA LYS A 27 2.06 -6.21 15.57
C LYS A 27 1.47 -5.51 14.34
N LEU A 28 0.19 -5.18 14.42
CA LEU A 28 -0.47 -4.28 13.47
C LEU A 28 0.07 -2.86 13.67
N GLU A 29 0.69 -2.31 12.63
CA GLU A 29 1.24 -0.95 12.63
C GLU A 29 0.16 0.06 12.19
N LYS A 30 -0.59 -0.26 11.13
CA LYS A 30 -1.65 0.62 10.60
C LYS A 30 -2.68 -0.13 9.76
N LEU A 31 -3.90 0.42 9.74
CA LEU A 31 -4.88 0.16 8.68
C LEU A 31 -4.98 1.41 7.79
N VAL A 32 -4.64 1.25 6.52
CA VAL A 32 -4.64 2.32 5.52
C VAL A 32 -5.87 2.15 4.66
N SER A 33 -6.79 3.12 4.68
CA SER A 33 -7.93 3.13 3.76
C SER A 33 -7.46 3.40 2.33
N VAL A 34 -7.97 2.64 1.37
CA VAL A 34 -7.64 2.70 -0.06
C VAL A 34 -8.93 2.69 -0.91
N GLY A 35 -8.84 2.39 -2.20
CA GLY A 35 -9.99 2.20 -3.08
C GLY A 35 -10.74 0.89 -2.80
N THR A 36 -11.72 0.58 -3.65
CA THR A 36 -12.70 -0.48 -3.43
C THR A 36 -12.16 -1.87 -3.80
N VAL A 37 -12.20 -2.82 -2.86
CA VAL A 37 -11.66 -4.19 -3.01
C VAL A 37 -10.19 -4.18 -3.49
N PRO A 38 -9.23 -3.74 -2.64
CA PRO A 38 -7.82 -3.80 -2.98
C PRO A 38 -7.36 -5.24 -3.25
N HIS A 39 -6.59 -5.43 -4.32
CA HIS A 39 -6.12 -6.75 -4.73
C HIS A 39 -4.67 -6.70 -5.20
N PRO A 40 -3.71 -6.65 -4.27
CA PRO A 40 -2.31 -6.35 -4.59
C PRO A 40 -1.55 -7.50 -5.25
N GLY A 41 -1.99 -8.75 -5.09
CA GLY A 41 -1.07 -9.89 -5.24
C GLY A 41 0.09 -9.73 -4.25
N ARG A 42 1.32 -9.50 -4.74
CA ARG A 42 2.48 -9.11 -3.91
C ARG A 42 2.65 -7.58 -3.75
N GLY A 43 1.94 -6.82 -4.58
CA GLY A 43 2.10 -5.40 -4.82
C GLY A 43 3.41 -5.05 -5.53
N ALA A 44 3.60 -3.76 -5.82
CA ALA A 44 4.79 -3.23 -6.47
C ALA A 44 5.55 -2.27 -5.56
N ASN A 45 6.85 -2.47 -5.39
CA ASN A 45 7.72 -1.57 -4.63
C ASN A 45 8.55 -0.72 -5.58
N PHE A 46 8.65 0.58 -5.30
CA PHE A 46 9.55 1.48 -6.02
C PHE A 46 9.89 2.71 -5.15
N VAL A 47 10.84 3.52 -5.60
CA VAL A 47 11.18 4.79 -4.96
C VAL A 47 10.54 5.91 -5.78
N ASP A 48 9.61 6.61 -5.16
CA ASP A 48 9.03 7.82 -5.72
C ASP A 48 9.95 9.02 -5.46
N PRO A 49 10.24 9.88 -6.44
CA PRO A 49 11.13 11.03 -6.27
C PRO A 49 10.66 12.05 -5.21
N GLN A 50 9.34 12.16 -4.98
CA GLN A 50 8.76 13.10 -4.05
C GLN A 50 8.48 12.46 -2.68
N PHE A 51 8.02 11.20 -2.68
CA PHE A 51 7.51 10.55 -1.46
C PHE A 51 8.49 9.56 -0.82
N GLY A 52 9.58 9.19 -1.51
CA GLY A 52 10.53 8.18 -1.07
C GLY A 52 10.04 6.75 -1.37
N PRO A 53 10.46 5.74 -0.59
CA PRO A 53 10.00 4.37 -0.79
C PRO A 53 8.49 4.22 -0.63
N VAL A 54 7.86 3.61 -1.62
CA VAL A 54 6.42 3.37 -1.70
C VAL A 54 6.11 1.94 -2.10
N TRP A 55 4.89 1.51 -1.78
CA TRP A 55 4.29 0.26 -2.22
C TRP A 55 2.93 0.54 -2.86
N ALA A 56 2.64 -0.10 -4.00
CA ALA A 56 1.42 0.13 -4.76
C ALA A 56 0.53 -1.11 -4.85
N THR A 57 -0.78 -0.87 -4.88
CA THR A 57 -1.84 -1.86 -5.09
C THR A 57 -2.88 -1.36 -6.08
N GLY A 58 -3.32 -2.23 -6.98
CA GLY A 58 -4.55 -2.03 -7.75
C GLY A 58 -5.79 -2.45 -6.97
N HIS A 59 -6.95 -2.25 -7.58
CA HIS A 59 -8.26 -2.53 -7.01
C HIS A 59 -9.13 -3.29 -8.02
N LEU A 60 -9.95 -4.21 -7.52
CA LEU A 60 -10.93 -4.92 -8.37
C LEU A 60 -12.25 -4.15 -8.48
N GLY A 61 -12.61 -3.39 -7.44
CA GLY A 61 -13.88 -2.68 -7.35
C GLY A 61 -13.89 -1.29 -7.98
N ASP A 62 -12.71 -0.74 -8.30
CA ASP A 62 -12.57 0.54 -9.01
C ASP A 62 -11.29 0.57 -9.86
N GLU A 63 -11.11 1.65 -10.64
CA GLU A 63 -9.98 1.83 -11.55
C GLU A 63 -8.76 2.48 -10.87
N SER A 64 -8.68 2.52 -9.55
CA SER A 64 -7.60 3.23 -8.84
C SER A 64 -6.39 2.34 -8.59
N ILE A 65 -5.21 2.96 -8.49
CA ILE A 65 -3.98 2.36 -7.98
C ILE A 65 -3.54 3.22 -6.79
N ALA A 66 -3.58 2.65 -5.59
CA ALA A 66 -3.14 3.36 -4.38
C ALA A 66 -1.63 3.20 -4.21
N ILE A 67 -0.93 4.31 -4.00
CA ILE A 67 0.51 4.36 -3.69
C ILE A 67 0.64 4.73 -2.21
N ILE A 68 1.25 3.84 -1.42
CA ILE A 68 1.37 3.96 0.03
C ILE A 68 2.85 4.17 0.41
N GLY A 69 3.15 5.18 1.24
CA GLY A 69 4.50 5.39 1.76
C GLY A 69 4.92 4.32 2.78
N THR A 70 6.14 3.79 2.67
CA THR A 70 6.60 2.63 3.46
C THR A 70 7.84 2.88 4.32
N ASP A 71 8.31 4.12 4.43
CA ASP A 71 9.54 4.47 5.16
C ASP A 71 9.28 5.34 6.42
N PRO A 72 8.87 4.74 7.55
CA PRO A 72 8.65 5.46 8.80
C PRO A 72 9.93 6.02 9.45
N ALA A 73 11.12 5.68 8.95
CA ALA A 73 12.38 6.19 9.50
C ALA A 73 12.71 7.59 8.94
N LYS A 74 12.74 7.75 7.61
CA LYS A 74 13.16 9.00 6.95
C LYS A 74 11.99 9.79 6.35
N HIS A 75 10.89 9.14 5.99
CA HIS A 75 9.72 9.76 5.35
C HIS A 75 8.48 9.69 6.26
N LYS A 76 8.65 10.05 7.54
CA LYS A 76 7.61 9.95 8.60
C LYS A 76 6.27 10.59 8.23
N ALA A 77 6.30 11.70 7.49
CA ALA A 77 5.08 12.40 7.07
C ALA A 77 4.22 11.57 6.11
N ASN A 78 4.84 10.67 5.33
CA ASN A 78 4.25 9.88 4.26
C ASN A 78 3.97 8.43 4.67
N ALA A 79 4.67 7.93 5.69
CA ALA A 79 4.58 6.55 6.12
C ALA A 79 3.13 6.17 6.47
N TRP A 80 2.68 5.05 5.90
CA TRP A 80 1.37 4.45 6.13
C TRP A 80 0.20 5.34 5.72
N LYS A 81 0.40 6.16 4.69
CA LYS A 81 -0.63 6.96 4.05
C LYS A 81 -0.64 6.69 2.56
N VAL A 82 -1.82 6.78 1.95
CA VAL A 82 -1.92 6.91 0.49
C VAL A 82 -1.37 8.28 0.13
N VAL A 83 -0.19 8.30 -0.50
CA VAL A 83 0.48 9.54 -0.94
C VAL A 83 0.03 9.97 -2.32
N GLN A 84 -0.46 9.02 -3.11
CA GLN A 84 -1.00 9.28 -4.44
C GLN A 84 -2.00 8.18 -4.81
N SER A 85 -3.03 8.56 -5.56
CA SER A 85 -3.93 7.64 -6.24
C SER A 85 -3.82 7.89 -7.74
N LEU A 86 -3.50 6.84 -8.50
CA LEU A 86 -3.45 6.89 -9.96
C LEU A 86 -4.70 6.25 -10.54
N LYS A 87 -5.08 6.66 -11.75
CA LYS A 87 -6.09 5.96 -12.54
C LYS A 87 -5.42 4.87 -13.39
N GLY A 88 -5.73 3.61 -13.14
CA GLY A 88 -5.29 2.44 -13.90
C GLY A 88 -6.23 2.11 -15.08
N GLN A 89 -5.88 1.07 -15.85
CA GLN A 89 -6.60 0.67 -17.07
C GLN A 89 -7.90 -0.15 -16.82
N GLY A 90 -8.62 0.13 -15.73
CA GLY A 90 -9.89 -0.53 -15.40
C GLY A 90 -9.81 -1.43 -14.17
N GLY A 91 -10.87 -1.46 -13.37
CA GLY A 91 -11.01 -2.33 -12.21
C GLY A 91 -11.09 -3.80 -12.64
N GLY A 92 -10.32 -4.67 -11.99
CA GLY A 92 -10.31 -6.10 -12.31
C GLY A 92 -9.09 -6.62 -13.07
N SER A 93 -8.11 -5.77 -13.40
CA SER A 93 -6.87 -6.19 -14.05
C SER A 93 -5.84 -6.68 -13.01
N LEU A 94 -5.27 -7.87 -13.23
CA LEU A 94 -4.25 -8.53 -12.39
C LEU A 94 -2.84 -8.39 -12.98
#